data_AF-A0A108T212-F1
#
_entry.id   AF-A0A108T212-F1
#
_cell.length_a   1.000
_cell.length_b   1.000
_cell.length_c   1.000
_cell.angle_alpha   90.00
_cell.angle_beta   90.00
_cell.angle_gamma   90.00
#
_symmetry.space_group_name_H-M   'P 1'
#
loop_
_entity.id
_entity.type
_entity.pdbx_description
1 polymer ?
#
loop_
_entity_poly.entity_id
_entity_poly.type
_entity_poly.pdbx_seq_one_letter_code
_entity_poly.pdbx_strand_id
1 'polypeptide(L)'
;MAKVFITKYALTKGIKEIEADIIISRFEDGEYVMDGLCSYFCIGENAFTDKSEALKKAEEMRIREIASLRKQIEKLEKLSFKVEEKQQ
;
A
#
# COMPACT_ATOMS: atom_id res chain seq x y z
N MET A 1 -7.75 -23.34 5.24
CA MET A 1 -8.06 -21.94 5.55
C MET A 1 -7.11 -21.40 6.59
N ALA A 2 -6.32 -20.40 6.21
CA ALA A 2 -5.38 -19.70 7.07
C ALA A 2 -5.89 -18.30 7.37
N LYS A 3 -5.54 -17.77 8.54
CA LYS A 3 -5.81 -16.39 8.90
C LYS A 3 -4.77 -15.49 8.25
N VAL A 4 -5.23 -14.50 7.47
CA VAL A 4 -4.36 -13.61 6.70
C VAL A 4 -4.75 -12.15 6.88
N PHE A 5 -3.73 -11.31 6.99
CA PHE A 5 -3.82 -9.88 7.22
C PHE A 5 -3.37 -9.13 5.96
N ILE A 6 -4.31 -8.49 5.27
CA ILE A 6 -4.07 -7.72 4.05
C ILE A 6 -3.71 -6.28 4.43
N THR A 7 -2.55 -5.81 3.98
CA THR A 7 -2.02 -4.46 4.24
C THR A 7 -2.16 -3.51 3.05
N LYS A 8 -2.57 -3.99 1.87
CA LYS A 8 -2.75 -3.16 0.65
C LYS A 8 -3.57 -1.89 0.91
N TYR A 9 -4.58 -1.97 1.76
CA TYR A 9 -5.49 -0.87 2.09
C TYR A 9 -5.25 -0.26 3.47
N ALA A 10 -4.10 -0.50 4.09
CA ALA A 10 -3.81 -0.09 5.46
C ALA A 10 -4.00 1.42 5.70
N LEU A 11 -3.59 2.25 4.74
CA LEU A 11 -3.64 3.71 4.88
C LEU A 11 -5.04 4.32 4.67
N THR A 12 -5.98 3.56 4.10
CA THR A 12 -7.32 4.07 3.78
C THR A 12 -8.43 3.39 4.57
N LYS A 13 -8.34 2.06 4.75
CA LYS A 13 -9.37 1.24 5.41
C LYS A 13 -8.84 0.48 6.63
N GLY A 14 -7.53 0.58 6.91
CA GLY A 14 -6.87 -0.25 7.91
C GLY A 14 -6.49 -1.63 7.37
N ILE A 15 -5.91 -2.45 8.25
CA ILE A 15 -5.51 -3.83 7.93
C ILE A 15 -6.77 -4.69 7.92
N LYS A 16 -7.01 -5.39 6.79
CA LYS A 16 -8.15 -6.29 6.66
C LYS A 16 -7.74 -7.70 7.09
N GLU A 17 -8.51 -8.29 7.97
CA GLU A 17 -8.37 -9.69 8.39
C GLU A 17 -9.32 -10.57 7.57
N ILE A 18 -8.81 -11.64 6.98
CA ILE A 18 -9.59 -12.62 6.24
C ILE A 18 -9.16 -14.04 6.60
N GLU A 19 -10.07 -15.00 6.40
CA GLU A 19 -9.75 -16.41 6.37
C GLU A 19 -9.80 -16.87 4.92
N ALA A 20 -8.67 -17.30 4.37
CA ALA A 20 -8.55 -17.72 2.98
C ALA A 20 -7.57 -18.88 2.84
N ASP A 21 -7.68 -19.62 1.75
CA ASP A 21 -6.68 -20.63 1.42
C ASP A 21 -5.48 -19.95 0.75
N ILE A 22 -4.29 -20.38 1.17
CA ILE A 22 -3.04 -19.96 0.55
C ILE A 22 -2.88 -20.78 -0.72
N ILE A 23 -2.82 -20.09 -1.85
CA ILE A 23 -2.66 -20.67 -3.15
C ILE A 23 -1.20 -20.48 -3.56
N ILE A 24 -0.56 -21.57 -3.95
CA ILE A 24 0.83 -21.55 -4.43
C ILE A 24 0.76 -21.51 -5.96
N SER A 25 1.36 -20.49 -6.58
CA SER A 25 1.40 -20.42 -8.04
C SER A 25 2.34 -21.51 -8.55
N ARG A 26 1.96 -22.17 -9.63
CA ARG A 26 2.87 -23.06 -10.38
C ARG A 26 3.72 -22.31 -11.40
N PHE A 27 3.43 -21.03 -11.64
CA PHE A 27 4.04 -20.21 -12.69
C PHE A 27 4.87 -19.04 -12.16
N GLU A 28 4.66 -18.65 -10.91
CA GLU A 28 5.42 -17.60 -10.22
C GLU A 28 5.89 -18.16 -8.87
N ASP A 29 7.12 -17.88 -8.48
CA ASP A 29 7.65 -18.28 -7.16
C ASP A 29 7.01 -17.39 -6.08
N GLY A 30 5.76 -17.67 -5.73
CA GLY A 30 4.99 -16.84 -4.80
C GLY A 30 3.74 -17.52 -4.26
N GLU A 31 3.48 -17.27 -2.97
CA GLU A 31 2.25 -17.63 -2.28
C GLU A 31 1.28 -16.46 -2.33
N TYR A 32 0.02 -16.71 -2.65
CA TYR A 32 -1.01 -15.68 -2.71
C TYR A 32 -2.30 -16.10 -2.04
N VAL A 33 -3.10 -15.11 -1.67
CA VAL A 33 -4.46 -15.28 -1.18
C VAL A 33 -5.44 -14.52 -2.04
N MET A 34 -6.65 -15.06 -2.12
CA MET A 34 -7.75 -14.46 -2.85
C MET A 34 -8.79 -13.88 -1.87
N ASP A 35 -9.18 -12.63 -2.09
CA ASP A 35 -10.29 -11.97 -1.39
C ASP A 35 -11.42 -11.69 -2.39
N GLY A 36 -12.43 -12.55 -2.40
CA GLY A 36 -13.49 -12.53 -3.41
C GLY A 36 -13.01 -13.06 -4.77
N LEU A 37 -13.65 -12.63 -5.87
CA LEU A 37 -13.47 -13.24 -7.20
C LEU A 37 -12.26 -12.74 -8.01
N CYS A 38 -11.72 -11.56 -7.69
CA CYS A 38 -10.69 -10.91 -8.52
C CYS A 38 -9.59 -10.16 -7.74
N SER A 39 -9.51 -10.31 -6.42
CA SER A 39 -8.45 -9.64 -5.65
C SER A 39 -7.42 -10.65 -5.18
N TYR A 40 -6.22 -10.58 -5.75
CA TYR A 40 -5.07 -11.40 -5.39
C TYR A 40 -4.10 -10.57 -4.55
N PHE A 41 -3.58 -11.17 -3.48
CA PHE A 41 -2.57 -10.56 -2.61
C PHE A 41 -1.44 -11.55 -2.37
N CYS A 42 -0.21 -11.09 -2.56
CA CYS A 42 0.98 -11.88 -2.36
C CYS A 42 1.36 -11.89 -0.87
N ILE A 43 1.56 -13.09 -0.34
CA ILE A 43 2.09 -13.29 1.02
C ILE A 43 3.51 -12.71 1.06
N GLY A 44 3.81 -11.95 2.11
CA GLY A 44 5.10 -11.28 2.33
C GLY A 44 5.21 -9.88 1.70
N GLU A 45 4.32 -9.51 0.78
CA GLU A 45 4.32 -8.17 0.17
C GLU A 45 3.18 -7.30 0.70
N ASN A 46 1.95 -7.74 0.44
CA ASN A 46 0.71 -7.01 0.70
C ASN A 46 -0.33 -7.85 1.45
N ALA A 47 0.00 -9.10 1.77
CA ALA A 47 -0.69 -9.97 2.71
C ALA A 47 0.33 -10.67 3.64
N PHE A 48 -0.05 -10.94 4.89
CA PHE A 48 0.82 -11.56 5.90
C PHE A 48 0.03 -12.55 6.74
N THR A 49 0.64 -13.66 7.14
CA THR A 49 0.04 -14.62 8.06
C THR A 49 0.24 -14.22 9.52
N ASP A 50 1.27 -13.41 9.80
CA ASP A 50 1.54 -12.84 11.12
C ASP A 50 0.99 -11.41 11.25
N LYS A 51 0.34 -11.13 12.38
CA LYS A 51 -0.27 -9.83 12.66
C LYS A 51 0.78 -8.74 12.91
N SER A 52 1.88 -9.07 13.58
CA SER A 52 2.95 -8.13 13.91
C SER A 52 3.65 -7.66 12.63
N GLU A 53 3.93 -8.57 11.71
CA GLU A 53 4.49 -8.24 10.40
C GLU A 53 3.56 -7.32 9.59
N ALA A 54 2.26 -7.62 9.57
CA ALA A 54 1.27 -6.77 8.92
C ALA A 54 1.25 -5.35 9.49
N LEU A 55 1.31 -5.23 10.82
CA LEU A 55 1.35 -3.94 11.53
C LEU A 55 2.64 -3.17 11.22
N LYS A 56 3.78 -3.85 11.23
CA LYS A 56 5.07 -3.25 10.88
C LYS A 56 5.04 -2.69 9.46
N LYS A 57 4.52 -3.47 8.51
CA LYS A 57 4.38 -3.03 7.12
C LYS A 57 3.47 -1.81 6.98
N ALA A 58 2.34 -1.80 7.69
CA ALA A 58 1.41 -0.67 7.68
C ALA A 58 2.06 0.62 8.23
N GLU A 59 2.86 0.52 9.29
CA GLU A 59 3.57 1.67 9.84
C GLU A 59 4.67 2.17 8.89
N GLU A 60 5.41 1.26 8.24
CA GLU A 60 6.38 1.61 7.19
C GLU A 60 5.71 2.36 6.04
N MET A 61 4.53 1.90 5.59
CA MET A 61 3.74 2.58 4.56
C MET A 61 3.32 3.98 5.02
N ARG A 62 2.87 4.12 6.27
CA ARG A 62 2.46 5.41 6.85
C ARG A 62 3.63 6.40 6.86
N ILE A 63 4.79 5.99 7.34
CA ILE A 63 5.99 6.84 7.41
C ILE A 63 6.40 7.28 6.00
N ARG A 64 6.41 6.36 5.03
CA ARG A 64 6.76 6.66 3.64
C ARG A 64 5.80 7.66 3.01
N GLU A 65 4.50 7.48 3.22
CA GLU A 65 3.47 8.36 2.67
C GLU A 65 3.57 9.76 3.26
N ILE A 66 3.75 9.88 4.58
CA ILE A 66 3.98 11.17 5.25
C ILE A 66 5.21 11.87 4.67
N ALA A 67 6.31 11.14 4.45
CA ALA A 67 7.51 11.72 3.86
C ALA A 67 7.28 12.22 2.42
N SER A 68 6.52 11.47 1.61
CA SER A 68 6.13 11.88 0.26
C SER A 68 5.27 13.15 0.28
N LEU A 69 4.23 13.16 1.11
CA LEU A 69 3.31 14.29 1.22
C LEU A 69 4.01 15.56 1.72
N ARG A 70 4.94 15.46 2.67
CA ARG A 70 5.76 16.60 3.11
C ARG A 70 6.56 17.22 1.97
N LYS A 71 7.16 16.40 1.11
CA LYS A 71 7.88 16.90 -0.09
C LYS A 71 6.94 17.61 -1.07
N GLN A 72 5.71 17.10 -1.23
CA GLN A 72 4.71 17.75 -2.08
C GLN A 72 4.28 19.10 -1.50
N ILE A 73 4.08 19.19 -0.19
CA ILE A 73 3.77 20.44 0.51
C ILE A 73 4.90 21.45 0.31
N GLU A 74 6.16 21.07 0.55
CA GLU A 74 7.32 21.97 0.36
C GLU A 74 7.41 22.50 -1.09
N LYS A 75 7.12 21.65 -2.07
CA LYS A 75 7.09 22.06 -3.49
C LYS A 75 5.98 23.08 -3.76
N LEU A 76 4.81 22.91 -3.16
CA LEU A 76 3.68 23.83 -3.28
C LEU A 76 3.96 25.16 -2.57
N GLU A 77 4.59 25.14 -1.39
CA GLU A 77 4.97 26.34 -0.63
C GLU A 77 5.95 27.24 -1.39
N LYS A 78 6.87 26.65 -2.15
CA LYS A 78 7.85 27.39 -2.96
C LYS A 78 7.32 27.84 -4.32
N LEU A 79 6.09 27.46 -4.67
CA LEU A 79 5.51 27.77 -5.97
C LEU A 79 5.17 29.27 -6.03
N SER A 80 5.71 29.96 -7.02
CA SER A 80 5.32 31.34 -7.34
C SER A 80 4.86 31.40 -8.78
N PHE A 81 3.75 32.08 -9.03
CA PHE A 81 3.21 32.29 -10.36
C PHE A 81 3.57 33.71 -10.81
N LYS A 82 4.27 33.84 -11.93
CA LYS A 82 4.49 35.13 -12.60
C LYS A 82 3.72 35.14 -13.91
N VAL A 83 3.06 36.26 -14.20
CA VAL A 83 2.41 36.49 -15.49
C VAL A 83 3.47 37.06 -16.43
N GLU A 84 3.73 36.39 -17.56
CA GLU A 84 4.55 36.97 -18.62
C GLU A 84 3.67 37.94 -19.43
N GLU A 85 3.89 39.25 -19.22
CA GLU A 85 3.35 40.27 -20.11
C GLU A 85 4.11 40.19 -21.43
N LYS A 86 3.46 39.61 -22.46
CA LYS A 86 3.94 39.73 -23.84
C LYS A 86 3.83 41.18 -24.26
N GLN A 87 4.96 41.89 -24.28
CA GLN A 87 5.06 43.21 -24.88
C GLN A 87 4.73 43.10 -26.37
N GLN A 88 3.75 43.89 -26.79
CA GLN A 88 3.15 43.93 -28.12
C GLN A 88 3.82 44.97 -29.00
#